data_AF-A0A101NLW5-F1
#
_entry.id   AF-A0A101NLW5-F1
#
_cell.length_a   1.000
_cell.length_b   1.000
_cell.length_c   1.000
_cell.angle_alpha   90.00
_cell.angle_beta   90.00
_cell.angle_gamma   90.00
#
_symmetry.space_group_name_H-M   'P 1'
#
loop_
_entity.id
_entity.type
_entity.pdbx_description
1 polymer ?
#
loop_
_entity_poly.entity_id
_entity_poly.type
_entity_poly.pdbx_seq_one_letter_code
_entity_poly.pdbx_strand_id
1 'polypeptide(L)' 'MAYGAHHPVLPPHPDLGLARDCEHCLGWGTVVTRDGDHELCRTCQPDPGDGESGLGFAS' A
#
# COMPACT_ATOMS: atom_id res chain seq x y z
N MET A 1 -22.55 -23.27 -7.12
CA MET A 1 -21.78 -22.11 -7.60
C MET A 1 -21.12 -21.49 -6.39
N ALA A 2 -19.81 -21.65 -6.22
CA ALA A 2 -19.07 -21.04 -5.11
C ALA A 2 -18.23 -19.90 -5.71
N TYR A 3 -18.72 -18.68 -5.62
CA TYR A 3 -17.86 -17.51 -5.77
C TYR A 3 -17.01 -17.48 -4.49
N GLY A 4 -15.82 -18.06 -4.57
CA GLY A 4 -14.83 -17.93 -3.51
C GLY A 4 -14.67 -16.44 -3.22
N ALA A 5 -14.66 -16.07 -1.94
CA ALA A 5 -14.43 -14.72 -1.49
C ALA A 5 -13.16 -14.19 -2.17
N HIS A 6 -13.32 -13.47 -3.28
CA HIS A 6 -12.34 -12.51 -3.76
C HIS A 6 -12.31 -11.48 -2.64
N HIS A 7 -11.45 -11.71 -1.64
CA HIS A 7 -11.01 -10.63 -0.81
C HIS A 7 -10.41 -9.65 -1.82
N PRO A 8 -11.02 -8.48 -2.04
CA PRO A 8 -10.30 -7.46 -2.76
C PRO A 8 -9.05 -7.24 -1.91
N VAL A 9 -7.87 -7.53 -2.47
CA VAL A 9 -6.63 -6.99 -1.92
C VAL A 9 -6.93 -5.53 -1.67
N LEU A 10 -7.00 -5.15 -0.39
CA LEU A 10 -7.27 -3.76 -0.08
C LEU A 10 -6.11 -2.99 -0.68
N PRO A 11 -6.38 -1.98 -1.53
CA PRO A 11 -5.31 -1.18 -2.07
C PRO A 11 -4.51 -0.62 -0.89
N PRO A 12 -3.18 -0.49 -1.03
CA PRO A 12 -2.38 0.21 -0.03
C PRO A 12 -3.04 1.56 0.26
N HIS A 13 -3.01 2.01 1.52
CA HIS A 13 -3.53 3.31 1.92
C HIS A 13 -2.39 4.34 1.90
N PRO A 14 -2.11 5.01 0.76
CA PRO A 14 -1.11 6.05 0.72
C PRO A 14 -1.56 7.28 1.51
N ASP A 15 -0.57 7.96 2.07
CA ASP A 15 -0.72 9.26 2.67
C ASP A 15 -0.46 10.30 1.59
N LEU A 16 -1.55 10.80 1.03
CA LEU A 16 -1.52 11.80 -0.05
C LEU A 16 -0.91 13.13 0.41
N GLY A 17 -0.90 13.40 1.72
CA GLY A 17 -0.23 14.56 2.30
C GLY A 17 1.28 14.48 2.11
N LEU A 18 1.88 13.33 2.43
CA LEU A 18 3.30 13.04 2.19
C LEU A 18 3.64 12.94 0.70
N ALA A 19 2.74 12.36 -0.09
CA ALA A 19 2.99 12.13 -1.51
C ALA A 19 2.93 13.39 -2.37
N ARG A 20 2.21 14.44 -1.95
CA ARG A 20 1.87 15.62 -2.77
C ARG A 20 3.07 16.27 -3.47
N ASP A 21 4.23 16.24 -2.86
CA ASP A 21 5.47 16.87 -3.37
C ASP A 21 6.49 15.84 -3.89
N CYS A 22 6.14 14.55 -3.88
CA CYS A 22 7.06 13.49 -4.25
C CYS A 22 7.11 13.29 -5.77
N GLU A 23 8.27 13.59 -6.37
CA GLU A 23 8.51 13.40 -7.81
C GLU A 23 8.58 11.92 -8.21
N HIS A 24 8.84 11.01 -7.26
CA HIS A 24 8.98 9.58 -7.55
C HIS A 24 7.63 8.89 -7.81
N CYS A 25 6.62 9.20 -6.98
CA CYS A 25 5.26 8.70 -7.18
C CYS A 25 4.33 9.74 -7.80
N LEU A 26 4.82 10.92 -8.16
CA LEU A 26 4.07 12.00 -8.83
C LEU A 26 2.80 12.42 -8.07
N GLY A 27 2.83 12.45 -6.74
CA GLY A 27 1.66 12.82 -5.94
C GLY A 27 0.73 11.67 -5.53
N TRP A 28 0.95 10.45 -6.05
CA TRP A 28 0.02 9.33 -5.84
C TRP A 28 0.25 8.59 -4.52
N GLY A 29 1.47 8.60 -4.00
CA GLY A 29 1.86 7.89 -2.78
C GLY A 29 2.03 6.38 -2.97
N THR A 30 1.66 5.86 -4.13
CA THR A 30 1.89 4.48 -4.57
C THR A 30 2.68 4.43 -5.88
N VAL A 31 3.37 3.32 -6.10
CA VAL A 31 4.03 2.98 -7.36
C VAL A 31 3.52 1.62 -7.84
N VAL A 32 3.45 1.42 -9.15
CA VAL A 32 3.13 0.12 -9.73
C VAL A 32 4.41 -0.69 -9.86
N THR A 33 4.43 -1.89 -9.30
CA THR A 33 5.56 -2.81 -9.40
C THR A 33 5.66 -3.42 -10.79
N ARG A 34 6.77 -4.10 -11.06
CA ARG A 34 6.93 -4.84 -12.31
C ARG A 34 5.91 -5.98 -12.46
N ASP A 35 5.40 -6.49 -11.33
CA ASP A 35 4.37 -7.54 -11.30
C ASP A 35 2.95 -6.97 -11.53
N GLY A 36 2.82 -5.63 -11.58
CA GLY A 36 1.55 -4.93 -11.72
C GLY A 36 0.83 -4.69 -10.38
N ASP A 37 1.48 -5.00 -9.26
CA ASP A 37 0.95 -4.71 -7.93
C ASP A 37 1.13 -3.23 -7.57
N HIS A 38 0.28 -2.71 -6.69
CA HIS A 38 0.42 -1.36 -6.18
C HIS A 38 1.11 -1.38 -4.81
N GLU A 39 2.31 -0.84 -4.74
CA GLU A 39 3.07 -0.71 -3.49
C GLU A 39 3.14 0.75 -3.05
N LEU A 40 3.32 1.00 -1.75
CA LEU A 40 3.59 2.34 -1.23
C LEU A 40 4.94 2.86 -1.76
N CYS A 41 4.98 4.15 -2.10
CA CYS A 41 6.20 4.80 -2.54
C CYS A 41 7.17 4.94 -1.37
N ARG A 42 8.21 4.09 -1.31
CA ARG A 42 9.22 4.09 -0.24
C ARG A 42 9.96 5.42 -0.06
N THR A 43 9.95 6.29 -1.07
CA THR A 43 10.59 7.62 -1.03
C THR A 43 9.88 8.59 -0.10
N CYS A 44 8.56 8.70 -0.20
CA CYS A 44 7.76 9.60 0.63
C CYS A 44 6.99 8.86 1.74
N GLN A 45 6.85 7.54 1.59
CA GLN A 45 6.11 6.64 2.48
C GLN A 45 6.96 5.40 2.77
N PRO A 46 8.05 5.54 3.54
CA PRO A 46 8.80 4.38 4.01
C PRO A 46 7.87 3.50 4.86
N ASP A 47 7.85 2.21 4.57
CA ASP A 47 7.04 1.25 5.31
C ASP A 47 7.41 1.28 6.80
N PRO A 48 6.43 1.37 7.72
CA PRO A 48 6.69 1.42 9.14
C PRO A 48 7.12 0.07 9.75
N GLY A 49 7.20 -1.02 8.99
CA GLY A 49 7.18 -2.38 9.52
C GLY A 49 8.07 -3.41 8.81
N ASP A 50 9.33 -3.09 8.52
CA ASP A 50 10.38 -4.12 8.71
C ASP A 50 10.58 -4.32 10.22
N GLY A 51 9.60 -4.95 10.87
CA GLY A 51 9.59 -5.09 12.33
C GLY A 51 8.21 -5.13 12.95
N GLU A 52 7.33 -6.03 12.49
CA GLU A 52 6.58 -6.97 13.34
C GLU A 52 5.43 -7.59 12.52
N SER A 53 5.54 -8.89 12.26
CA SER A 53 4.38 -9.72 11.94
C SER A 53 3.46 -9.78 13.16
N GLY A 54 2.24 -9.29 13.06
CA GLY A 54 1.15 -9.54 14.02
C GLY A 54 -0.14 -8.95 13.46
N LEU A 55 -1.09 -9.74 12.96
CA LEU A 55 -2.09 -10.47 13.76
C LEU A 55 -2.63 -9.64 14.94
N GLY A 56 -3.88 -9.17 14.82
CA GLY A 56 -4.73 -8.64 15.91
C GLY A 56 -4.70 -7.12 16.02
N PHE A 57 -5.81 -6.40 16.13
CA PHE A 57 -7.07 -6.69 16.83
C PHE A 57 -8.27 -6.23 15.95
N ALA A 58 -9.30 -7.05 15.70
CA ALA A 58 -10.33 -7.56 16.62
C ALA A 58 -11.24 -6.45 17.19
N SER A 59 -12.53 -6.59 16.88
CA SER A 59 -13.68 -5.88 17.44
C SER A 59 -13.81 -6.00 18.95
#